data_AF-A0A5M8PGN8-F1
#
_entry.id   AF-A0A5M8PGN8-F1
#
_cell.length_a   1.000
_cell.length_b   1.000
_cell.length_c   1.000
_cell.angle_alpha   90.00
_cell.angle_beta   90.00
_cell.angle_gamma   90.00
#
_symmetry.space_group_name_H-M   'P 1'
#
loop_
_entity.id
_entity.type
_entity.pdbx_description
1 polymer ?
#
loop_
_entity_poly.entity_id
_entity_poly.type
_entity_poly.pdbx_seq_one_letter_code
_entity_poly.pdbx_strand_id
1 'polypeptide(L)'
;MGTQQLLDAFQRSYGSFESYPSNLLHQTCHIGTLQAYITRLDNAAAKLFTKTTPDVVFRDFDPTRQGFSDEKVIDDSKLKDWLGNLGVVNPGPSTGIARTEDPKCRFIFIWAKHSRTYLNITRKMLVRILSFHQVMPSYLDFIFLFGSQSEPRDLRYSGFRAQMLLVDPSQRLAVPSSGRSGRQFQISYNLKCVTCKTSASFRAIQSQEWSIRQAAFHHQFDIVDGTTLWIVTRGGLDIRGSIEDLTGPNGRPEHRAFRTVEECFKSSLAVHLLYSQWSTADWRGYLQWLEDFTYQETKIAILGPRGPNQARKEYELQDLQKVQDYEDKTNEAIMILETNAHVLNSLRKFYESLVKSKDFPPGRHCREDVSAFSTQVNEMIYDSRMHIVRAKLLVQIVADRMTLISQHLQSQATQKMEQLTLSMHDIGFQAQKEAVAMRVITVVTLFYLPATFVSTFFSTDIVKYQNSGDLTASFSVTAMVRWLQVTIPLTVLTGGVAFWWFASVDKKRGVEWQLVNAIRAEIGHS
;
A
#
# COMPACT_ATOMS: atom_id res chain seq x y z
N MET A 1 -32.74 0.03 41.23
CA MET A 1 -33.66 -0.86 40.48
C MET A 1 -33.62 -2.23 41.13
N GLY A 2 -34.74 -2.95 41.21
CA GLY A 2 -34.72 -4.33 41.69
C GLY A 2 -34.02 -5.25 40.67
N THR A 3 -33.44 -6.36 41.12
CA THR A 3 -32.68 -7.32 40.28
C THR A 3 -33.47 -7.79 39.05
N GLN A 4 -34.80 -7.94 39.19
CA GLN A 4 -35.70 -8.31 38.10
C GLN A 4 -35.81 -7.23 37.02
N GLN A 5 -35.88 -5.94 37.40
CA GLN A 5 -36.00 -4.83 36.45
C GLN A 5 -34.73 -4.68 35.60
N LEU A 6 -33.55 -4.98 36.17
CA LEU A 6 -32.28 -4.97 35.46
C LEU A 6 -32.21 -6.11 34.45
N LEU A 7 -32.67 -7.30 34.83
CA LEU A 7 -32.80 -8.44 33.93
C LEU A 7 -33.77 -8.15 32.77
N ASP A 8 -34.93 -7.56 33.05
CA ASP A 8 -35.92 -7.19 32.04
C ASP A 8 -35.41 -6.10 31.09
N ALA A 9 -34.61 -5.14 31.60
CA ALA A 9 -33.95 -4.14 30.76
C ALA A 9 -32.92 -4.79 29.82
N PHE A 10 -32.10 -5.70 30.35
CA PHE A 10 -31.15 -6.46 29.55
C PHE A 10 -31.82 -7.32 28.49
N GLN A 11 -32.87 -8.06 28.86
CA GLN A 11 -33.63 -8.89 27.90
C GLN A 11 -34.23 -8.05 26.77
N ARG A 12 -34.74 -6.84 27.06
CA ARG A 12 -35.22 -5.91 26.02
C ARG A 12 -34.09 -5.40 25.12
N SER A 13 -32.95 -5.04 25.70
CA SER A 13 -31.75 -4.66 24.95
C SER A 13 -31.29 -5.79 24.01
N TYR A 14 -31.20 -7.01 24.52
CA TYR A 14 -30.82 -8.17 23.74
C TYR A 14 -31.88 -8.57 22.71
N GLY A 15 -33.18 -8.45 23.03
CA GLY A 15 -34.26 -8.72 22.08
C GLY A 15 -34.23 -7.80 20.86
N SER A 16 -33.71 -6.58 21.01
CA SER A 16 -33.53 -5.58 19.96
C SER A 16 -32.11 -5.57 19.35
N PHE A 17 -31.37 -6.68 19.43
CA PHE A 17 -29.96 -6.77 18.99
C PHE A 17 -29.69 -6.35 17.54
N GLU A 18 -30.69 -6.42 16.65
CA GLU A 18 -30.54 -5.99 15.25
C GLU A 18 -30.30 -4.48 15.10
N SER A 19 -30.69 -3.70 16.12
CA SER A 19 -30.49 -2.25 16.18
C SER A 19 -29.15 -1.83 16.80
N TYR A 20 -28.24 -2.77 17.05
CA TYR A 20 -26.89 -2.45 17.55
C TYR A 20 -26.17 -1.42 16.68
N PRO A 21 -25.51 -0.41 17.28
CA PRO A 21 -25.25 -0.21 18.71
C PRO A 21 -26.33 0.55 19.51
N SER A 22 -27.46 0.92 18.93
CA SER A 22 -28.49 1.75 19.59
C SER A 22 -29.27 1.02 20.70
N ASN A 23 -29.20 -0.31 20.77
CA ASN A 23 -29.85 -1.11 21.81
C ASN A 23 -29.03 -1.21 23.11
N LEU A 24 -27.79 -0.71 23.15
CA LEU A 24 -26.94 -0.84 24.33
C LEU A 24 -27.54 -0.10 25.53
N LEU A 25 -27.46 -0.73 26.71
CA LEU A 25 -28.03 -0.21 27.97
C LEU A 25 -27.30 1.03 28.47
N HIS A 26 -26.01 1.12 28.18
CA HIS A 26 -25.18 2.26 28.51
C HIS A 26 -24.61 2.86 27.23
N GLN A 27 -25.10 4.06 26.90
CA GLN A 27 -24.73 4.79 25.70
C GLN A 27 -23.83 5.96 26.08
N THR A 28 -22.57 5.91 25.65
CA THR A 28 -21.62 7.03 25.80
C THR A 28 -21.57 7.92 24.57
N CYS A 29 -22.05 7.43 23.42
CA CYS A 29 -22.03 8.15 22.16
C CYS A 29 -23.36 8.87 21.90
N HIS A 30 -23.29 10.02 21.23
CA HIS A 30 -24.47 10.72 20.74
C HIS A 30 -25.24 9.88 19.70
N ILE A 31 -26.56 10.04 19.64
CA ILE A 31 -27.45 9.27 18.76
C ILE A 31 -27.00 9.33 17.30
N GLY A 32 -26.57 10.50 16.81
CA GLY A 32 -26.04 10.65 15.45
C GLY A 32 -24.81 9.78 15.15
N THR A 33 -23.93 9.58 16.14
CA THR A 33 -22.75 8.70 16.01
C THR A 33 -23.17 7.23 15.95
N LEU A 34 -24.13 6.83 16.79
CA LEU A 34 -24.69 5.47 16.77
C LEU A 34 -25.34 5.16 15.42
N GLN A 35 -26.12 6.11 14.88
CA GLN A 35 -26.72 5.97 13.57
C GLN A 35 -25.67 5.85 12.45
N ALA A 36 -24.59 6.63 12.52
CA ALA A 36 -23.48 6.53 11.57
C ALA A 36 -22.81 5.14 11.61
N TYR A 37 -22.67 4.52 12.79
CA TYR A 37 -22.19 3.14 12.89
C TYR A 37 -23.13 2.13 12.23
N ILE A 38 -24.45 2.27 12.41
CA ILE A 38 -25.45 1.41 11.76
C ILE A 38 -25.31 1.52 10.24
N THR A 39 -25.33 2.75 9.70
CA THR A 39 -25.20 2.98 8.26
C THR A 39 -23.88 2.44 7.70
N ARG A 40 -22.75 2.64 8.39
CA ARG A 40 -21.45 2.07 7.98
C ARG A 40 -21.46 0.55 7.98
N LEU A 41 -22.07 -0.07 9.00
CA LEU A 41 -22.17 -1.52 9.09
C LEU A 41 -23.00 -2.12 7.96
N ASP A 42 -24.12 -1.47 7.61
CA ASP A 42 -24.99 -1.91 6.51
C ASP A 42 -24.29 -1.76 5.15
N ASN A 43 -23.63 -0.64 4.91
CA ASN A 43 -22.86 -0.40 3.69
C ASN A 43 -21.69 -1.39 3.55
N ALA A 44 -21.03 -1.76 4.65
CA ALA A 44 -19.91 -2.69 4.65
C ALA A 44 -20.34 -4.16 4.59
N ALA A 45 -21.59 -4.49 4.94
CA ALA A 45 -22.02 -5.86 5.22
C ALA A 45 -21.71 -6.85 4.09
N ALA A 46 -21.95 -6.44 2.84
CA ALA A 46 -21.75 -7.28 1.66
C ALA A 46 -20.27 -7.64 1.41
N LYS A 47 -19.33 -6.81 1.88
CA LYS A 47 -17.87 -7.02 1.74
C LYS A 47 -17.23 -7.55 3.02
N LEU A 48 -17.84 -7.32 4.18
CA LEU A 48 -17.28 -7.65 5.49
C LEU A 48 -17.63 -9.07 5.95
N PHE A 49 -18.86 -9.53 5.70
CA PHE A 49 -19.38 -10.77 6.26
C PHE A 49 -19.46 -11.88 5.22
N THR A 50 -19.28 -13.13 5.68
CA THR A 50 -19.49 -14.29 4.81
C THR A 50 -20.97 -14.49 4.50
N LYS A 51 -21.23 -15.00 3.29
CA LYS A 51 -22.56 -15.50 2.87
C LYS A 51 -22.68 -17.02 3.01
N THR A 52 -21.58 -17.70 3.32
CA THR A 52 -21.52 -19.15 3.52
C THR A 52 -21.75 -19.52 4.99
N THR A 53 -21.58 -20.79 5.33
CA THR A 53 -21.60 -21.26 6.72
C THR A 53 -20.57 -20.51 7.56
N PRO A 54 -20.99 -19.74 8.58
CA PRO A 54 -20.07 -19.08 9.50
C PRO A 54 -19.35 -20.10 10.38
N ASP A 55 -18.22 -19.70 10.97
CA ASP A 55 -17.42 -20.51 11.88
C ASP A 55 -16.82 -19.60 12.95
N VAL A 56 -17.57 -19.44 14.04
CA VAL A 56 -17.15 -18.67 15.22
C VAL A 56 -16.77 -19.63 16.32
N VAL A 57 -15.60 -19.44 16.93
CA VAL A 57 -15.11 -20.32 17.99
C VAL A 57 -15.22 -19.62 19.34
N PHE A 58 -15.90 -20.27 20.27
CA PHE A 58 -15.97 -19.89 21.68
C PHE A 58 -15.03 -20.78 22.47
N ARG A 59 -14.10 -20.18 23.20
CA ARG A 59 -13.20 -20.88 24.11
C ARG A 59 -13.49 -20.39 25.53
N ASP A 60 -14.17 -21.23 26.29
CA ASP A 60 -14.64 -20.90 27.63
C ASP A 60 -13.83 -21.65 28.67
N PHE A 61 -13.51 -20.98 29.78
CA PHE A 61 -12.93 -21.62 30.95
C PHE A 61 -13.98 -22.48 31.65
N ASP A 62 -13.66 -23.74 31.86
CA ASP A 62 -14.47 -24.72 32.59
C ASP A 62 -13.86 -24.95 33.99
N PRO A 63 -14.53 -24.50 35.06
CA PRO A 63 -14.02 -24.66 36.42
C PRO A 63 -13.96 -26.14 36.84
N THR A 64 -14.79 -27.02 36.28
CA THR A 64 -14.82 -28.45 36.63
C THR A 64 -13.60 -29.19 36.11
N ARG A 65 -13.11 -28.79 34.93
CA ARG A 65 -11.93 -29.37 34.28
C ARG A 65 -10.65 -28.60 34.55
N GLN A 66 -10.75 -27.46 35.26
CA GLN A 66 -9.66 -26.49 35.45
C GLN A 66 -8.91 -26.19 34.14
N GLY A 67 -9.66 -26.00 33.05
CA GLY A 67 -9.11 -25.89 31.71
C GLY A 67 -10.10 -25.22 30.75
N PHE A 68 -9.70 -25.06 29.50
CA PHE A 68 -10.53 -24.44 28.47
C PHE A 68 -11.18 -25.48 27.56
N SER A 69 -12.41 -25.19 27.14
CA SER A 69 -13.15 -25.98 26.14
C SER A 69 -13.49 -25.10 24.94
N ASP A 70 -13.21 -25.60 23.74
CA ASP A 70 -13.55 -24.95 22.48
C ASP A 70 -14.88 -25.49 21.94
N GLU A 71 -15.81 -24.60 21.60
CA GLU A 71 -17.05 -24.90 20.90
C GLU A 71 -17.13 -24.10 19.60
N LYS A 72 -17.50 -24.78 18.51
CA LYS A 72 -17.72 -24.15 17.20
C LYS A 72 -19.19 -23.84 16.98
N VAL A 73 -19.48 -22.58 16.69
CA VAL A 73 -20.83 -22.07 16.41
C VAL A 73 -20.95 -21.76 14.92
N ILE A 74 -21.79 -22.53 14.23
CA ILE A 74 -21.91 -22.55 12.77
C ILE A 74 -23.15 -21.84 12.22
N ASP A 75 -24.06 -21.38 13.07
CA ASP A 75 -25.27 -20.64 12.68
C ASP A 75 -25.83 -19.79 13.84
N ASP A 76 -26.83 -18.95 13.52
CA ASP A 76 -27.48 -18.04 14.48
C ASP A 76 -28.34 -18.76 15.52
N SER A 77 -28.94 -19.91 15.18
CA SER A 77 -29.73 -20.72 16.12
C SER A 77 -28.85 -21.32 17.21
N LYS A 78 -27.78 -22.00 16.82
CA LYS A 78 -26.77 -22.56 17.72
C LYS A 78 -26.13 -21.44 18.55
N LEU A 79 -25.90 -20.26 17.97
CA LEU A 79 -25.41 -19.10 18.72
C LEU A 79 -26.40 -18.66 19.79
N LYS A 80 -27.69 -18.54 19.45
CA LYS A 80 -28.74 -18.17 20.41
C LYS A 80 -28.84 -19.19 21.54
N ASP A 81 -28.79 -20.47 21.22
CA ASP A 81 -28.83 -21.55 22.20
C ASP A 81 -27.58 -21.55 23.09
N TRP A 82 -26.40 -21.29 22.49
CA TRP A 82 -25.12 -21.22 23.19
C TRP A 82 -25.01 -20.04 24.15
N LEU A 83 -25.45 -18.85 23.73
CA LEU A 83 -25.53 -17.67 24.61
C LEU A 83 -26.61 -17.84 25.70
N GLY A 84 -27.54 -18.77 25.49
CA GLY A 84 -28.65 -19.07 26.38
C GLY A 84 -29.79 -18.05 26.27
N ASN A 85 -30.98 -18.46 26.74
CA ASN A 85 -32.04 -17.52 27.09
C ASN A 85 -31.90 -17.22 28.58
N LEU A 86 -31.48 -15.99 28.92
CA LEU A 86 -31.51 -15.51 30.30
C LEU A 86 -32.93 -15.67 30.84
N GLY A 87 -33.15 -16.61 31.77
CA GLY A 87 -34.43 -16.74 32.50
C GLY A 87 -35.33 -17.93 32.17
N VAL A 88 -34.91 -18.94 31.38
CA VAL A 88 -35.68 -20.21 31.28
C VAL A 88 -34.94 -21.33 32.01
N VAL A 89 -35.33 -21.58 33.27
CA VAL A 89 -35.07 -22.88 33.91
C VAL A 89 -35.96 -23.89 33.18
N ASN A 90 -35.43 -24.61 32.20
CA ASN A 90 -36.14 -25.76 31.63
C ASN A 90 -35.98 -26.95 32.59
N PRO A 91 -37.05 -27.47 33.22
CA PRO A 91 -37.01 -28.71 33.98
C PRO A 91 -37.21 -29.88 33.00
N GLY A 92 -36.29 -30.06 32.06
CA GLY A 92 -36.38 -31.11 31.05
C GLY A 92 -34.99 -31.57 30.56
N PRO A 93 -34.83 -32.86 30.20
CA PRO A 93 -33.57 -33.42 29.76
C PRO A 93 -33.33 -33.06 28.28
N SER A 94 -33.03 -31.79 28.00
CA SER A 94 -32.47 -31.38 26.72
C SER A 94 -30.94 -31.34 26.84
N THR A 95 -30.26 -32.06 25.97
CA THR A 95 -28.80 -32.28 25.87
C THR A 95 -27.95 -31.03 25.55
N GLY A 96 -28.46 -29.82 25.81
CA GLY A 96 -27.73 -28.57 25.76
C GLY A 96 -27.90 -27.82 27.08
N ILE A 97 -26.84 -27.75 27.88
CA ILE A 97 -26.82 -26.98 29.13
C ILE A 97 -26.91 -25.50 28.76
N ALA A 98 -28.10 -24.90 28.88
CA ALA A 98 -28.24 -23.45 28.85
C ALA A 98 -27.45 -22.89 30.04
N ARG A 99 -26.34 -22.20 29.78
CA ARG A 99 -25.49 -21.64 30.84
C ARG A 99 -26.19 -20.42 31.44
N THR A 100 -26.61 -20.55 32.71
CA THR A 100 -27.19 -19.44 33.49
C THR A 100 -26.13 -18.39 33.86
N GLU A 101 -24.86 -18.82 34.00
CA GLU A 101 -23.72 -17.98 34.40
C GLU A 101 -22.67 -17.87 33.29
N ASP A 102 -22.09 -16.66 33.13
CA ASP A 102 -20.95 -16.48 32.25
C ASP A 102 -19.71 -17.20 32.81
N PRO A 103 -18.90 -17.84 31.96
CA PRO A 103 -17.65 -18.45 32.39
C PRO A 103 -16.68 -17.37 32.89
N LYS A 104 -15.79 -17.73 33.82
CA LYS A 104 -14.79 -16.78 34.36
C LYS A 104 -13.91 -16.15 33.28
N CYS A 105 -13.61 -16.88 32.21
CA CYS A 105 -12.90 -16.35 31.05
C CYS A 105 -13.49 -16.92 29.76
N ARG A 106 -13.80 -16.04 28.80
CA ARG A 106 -14.31 -16.39 27.47
C ARG A 106 -13.49 -15.71 26.39
N PHE A 107 -13.05 -16.48 25.41
CA PHE A 107 -12.52 -15.97 24.15
C PHE A 107 -13.50 -16.26 23.01
N ILE A 108 -13.81 -15.23 22.23
CA ILE A 108 -14.60 -15.33 21.01
C ILE A 108 -13.68 -15.00 19.84
N PHE A 109 -13.40 -16.00 19.01
CA PHE A 109 -12.54 -15.84 17.84
C PHE A 109 -13.41 -15.62 16.60
N ILE A 110 -13.28 -14.42 16.03
CA ILE A 110 -13.85 -14.06 14.73
C ILE A 110 -12.68 -14.01 13.75
N TRP A 111 -12.67 -14.91 12.77
CA TRP A 111 -11.50 -15.07 11.90
C TRP A 111 -11.85 -14.94 10.42
N ALA A 112 -10.86 -14.56 9.64
CA ALA A 112 -10.85 -14.63 8.18
C ALA A 112 -9.60 -15.37 7.72
N LYS A 113 -9.60 -15.91 6.50
CA LYS A 113 -8.41 -16.57 5.90
C LYS A 113 -7.20 -15.63 5.87
N HIS A 114 -7.45 -14.36 5.56
CA HIS A 114 -6.54 -13.24 5.73
C HIS A 114 -7.34 -11.94 5.92
N SER A 115 -6.67 -10.84 6.25
CA SER A 115 -7.32 -9.55 6.52
C SER A 115 -8.19 -9.02 5.38
N ARG A 116 -7.85 -9.37 4.13
CA ARG A 116 -8.53 -8.96 2.88
C ARG A 116 -9.68 -9.85 2.42
N THR A 117 -10.17 -10.74 3.28
CA THR A 117 -11.32 -11.61 3.00
C THR A 117 -12.45 -11.35 3.98
N TYR A 118 -13.64 -11.81 3.63
CA TYR A 118 -14.80 -11.81 4.52
C TYR A 118 -14.46 -12.48 5.87
N LEU A 119 -15.00 -11.91 6.95
CA LEU A 119 -15.02 -12.57 8.26
C LEU A 119 -15.96 -13.78 8.19
N ASN A 120 -15.58 -14.90 8.80
CA ASN A 120 -16.39 -16.12 8.90
C ASN A 120 -17.52 -15.99 9.94
N ILE A 121 -18.25 -14.88 9.88
CA ILE A 121 -19.42 -14.59 10.70
C ILE A 121 -20.43 -13.84 9.84
N THR A 122 -21.72 -14.02 10.13
CA THR A 122 -22.79 -13.23 9.49
C THR A 122 -22.99 -11.91 10.24
N ARG A 123 -23.55 -10.88 9.56
CA ARG A 123 -23.91 -9.61 10.21
C ARG A 123 -24.77 -9.85 11.45
N LYS A 124 -25.79 -10.71 11.32
CA LYS A 124 -26.76 -11.04 12.39
C LYS A 124 -26.08 -11.64 13.62
N MET A 125 -25.18 -12.60 13.42
CA MET A 125 -24.42 -13.21 14.52
C MET A 125 -23.49 -12.21 15.19
N LEU A 126 -22.80 -11.35 14.42
CA LEU A 126 -21.94 -10.32 15.01
C LEU A 126 -22.75 -9.39 15.92
N VAL A 127 -23.82 -8.77 15.43
CA VAL A 127 -24.61 -7.82 16.23
C VAL A 127 -25.28 -8.49 17.43
N ARG A 128 -25.62 -9.79 17.33
CA ARG A 128 -26.09 -10.59 18.47
C ARG A 128 -25.02 -10.74 19.55
N ILE A 129 -23.79 -11.12 19.18
CA ILE A 129 -22.67 -11.26 20.12
C ILE A 129 -22.36 -9.92 20.80
N LEU A 130 -22.24 -8.85 19.99
CA LEU A 130 -21.90 -7.52 20.51
C LEU A 130 -23.00 -6.97 21.44
N SER A 131 -24.27 -7.21 21.11
CA SER A 131 -25.40 -6.84 21.96
C SER A 131 -25.46 -7.64 23.25
N PHE A 132 -25.28 -8.96 23.18
CA PHE A 132 -25.33 -9.82 24.37
C PHE A 132 -24.24 -9.47 25.38
N HIS A 133 -23.04 -9.14 24.90
CA HIS A 133 -21.92 -8.75 25.74
C HIS A 133 -21.82 -7.24 25.99
N GLN A 134 -22.81 -6.46 25.52
CA GLN A 134 -22.84 -4.99 25.68
C GLN A 134 -21.50 -4.33 25.28
N VAL A 135 -20.95 -4.78 24.14
CA VAL A 135 -19.66 -4.33 23.61
C VAL A 135 -19.75 -2.87 23.18
N MET A 136 -18.74 -2.07 23.54
CA MET A 136 -18.73 -0.66 23.16
C MET A 136 -18.75 -0.45 21.64
N PRO A 137 -19.50 0.55 21.13
CA PRO A 137 -19.67 0.79 19.69
C PRO A 137 -18.35 1.01 18.95
N SER A 138 -17.38 1.65 19.60
CA SER A 138 -16.06 1.97 19.01
C SER A 138 -15.24 0.75 18.61
N TYR A 139 -15.63 -0.46 19.05
CA TYR A 139 -15.01 -1.68 18.55
C TYR A 139 -15.23 -1.86 17.04
N LEU A 140 -16.35 -1.35 16.50
CA LEU A 140 -16.66 -1.43 15.06
C LEU A 140 -15.61 -0.74 14.19
N ASP A 141 -14.97 0.33 14.68
CA ASP A 141 -13.91 1.01 13.92
C ASP A 141 -12.73 0.08 13.61
N PHE A 142 -12.47 -0.92 14.46
CA PHE A 142 -11.45 -1.93 14.22
C PHE A 142 -11.95 -3.09 13.36
N ILE A 143 -13.25 -3.41 13.42
CA ILE A 143 -13.88 -4.43 12.59
C ILE A 143 -13.94 -4.00 11.12
N PHE A 144 -14.15 -2.71 10.85
CA PHE A 144 -14.21 -2.17 9.48
C PHE A 144 -12.89 -2.28 8.71
N LEU A 145 -11.77 -2.57 9.39
CA LEU A 145 -10.48 -2.82 8.76
C LEU A 145 -10.41 -4.17 8.02
N PHE A 146 -11.40 -5.04 8.23
CA PHE A 146 -11.50 -6.37 7.60
C PHE A 146 -12.47 -6.36 6.43
N GLY A 147 -12.49 -7.47 5.69
CA GLY A 147 -13.41 -7.69 4.57
C GLY A 147 -12.71 -7.77 3.22
N SER A 148 -13.49 -8.06 2.19
CA SER A 148 -13.04 -8.19 0.80
C SER A 148 -12.52 -6.84 0.27
N GLN A 149 -11.21 -6.76 0.06
CA GLN A 149 -10.52 -5.57 -0.41
C GLN A 149 -9.39 -5.92 -1.41
N SER A 150 -9.34 -5.21 -2.54
CA SER A 150 -8.28 -5.36 -3.57
C SER A 150 -6.96 -4.74 -3.14
N GLU A 151 -7.00 -3.70 -2.32
CA GLU A 151 -5.85 -3.03 -1.72
C GLU A 151 -6.13 -2.80 -0.25
N PRO A 152 -5.12 -2.86 0.61
CA PRO A 152 -5.31 -2.74 2.04
C PRO A 152 -5.34 -1.25 2.46
N ARG A 153 -6.36 -0.53 1.99
CA ARG A 153 -6.45 0.95 2.04
C ARG A 153 -6.43 1.52 3.46
N ASP A 154 -6.97 0.79 4.44
CA ASP A 154 -7.06 1.21 5.84
C ASP A 154 -6.01 0.58 6.78
N LEU A 155 -4.90 0.03 6.23
CA LEU A 155 -3.76 -0.41 7.08
C LEU A 155 -3.18 0.73 7.93
N ARG A 156 -3.50 1.98 7.60
CA ARG A 156 -3.05 3.16 8.34
C ARG A 156 -3.82 3.41 9.63
N TYR A 157 -5.03 2.86 9.75
CA TYR A 157 -5.82 3.06 10.95
C TYR A 157 -5.35 2.13 12.06
N SER A 158 -4.94 2.74 13.17
CA SER A 158 -4.62 2.08 14.43
C SER A 158 -5.17 2.93 15.56
N GLY A 159 -5.59 2.30 16.66
CA GLY A 159 -6.15 3.06 17.76
C GLY A 159 -6.30 2.26 19.04
N PHE A 160 -6.55 3.02 20.10
CA PHE A 160 -6.91 2.50 21.42
C PHE A 160 -8.18 3.23 21.87
N ARG A 161 -9.15 2.48 22.38
CA ARG A 161 -10.42 2.96 22.92
C ARG A 161 -10.63 2.29 24.25
N ALA A 162 -11.00 3.07 25.25
CA ALA A 162 -11.29 2.57 26.58
C ALA A 162 -12.57 3.19 27.11
N GLN A 163 -13.34 2.39 27.83
CA GLN A 163 -14.53 2.79 28.54
C GLN A 163 -14.46 2.22 29.95
N MET A 164 -14.70 3.06 30.96
CA MET A 164 -14.64 2.65 32.35
C MET A 164 -15.98 2.94 33.03
N LEU A 165 -16.55 1.91 33.64
CA LEU A 165 -17.73 2.00 34.50
C LEU A 165 -17.36 1.44 35.88
N LEU A 166 -16.51 2.17 36.61
CA LEU A 166 -16.05 1.73 37.94
C LEU A 166 -17.01 2.16 39.05
N VAL A 167 -17.69 3.29 38.86
CA VAL A 167 -18.62 3.93 39.81
C VAL A 167 -19.84 4.39 39.01
N ASP A 168 -20.88 3.57 38.92
CA ASP A 168 -22.18 3.99 38.38
C ASP A 168 -23.27 3.76 39.43
N PRO A 169 -23.97 4.82 39.90
CA PRO A 169 -25.06 4.71 40.87
C PRO A 169 -26.30 3.99 40.32
N SER A 170 -26.37 3.72 39.01
CA SER A 170 -27.58 3.17 38.38
C SER A 170 -27.54 1.65 38.09
N GLN A 171 -26.39 0.97 38.22
CA GLN A 171 -26.20 -0.49 38.04
C GLN A 171 -26.94 -1.10 36.84
N ARG A 172 -27.22 -0.34 35.77
CA ARG A 172 -28.09 -0.76 34.67
C ARG A 172 -27.58 -1.98 33.90
N LEU A 173 -26.27 -2.22 33.95
CA LEU A 173 -25.58 -3.34 33.32
C LEU A 173 -25.45 -4.57 34.24
N ALA A 174 -25.82 -4.44 35.52
CA ALA A 174 -25.68 -5.53 36.47
C ALA A 174 -26.72 -6.62 36.16
N VAL A 175 -26.24 -7.84 35.95
CA VAL A 175 -27.05 -9.04 35.84
C VAL A 175 -26.44 -10.07 36.79
N PRO A 176 -26.74 -9.98 38.10
CA PRO A 176 -26.08 -10.81 39.11
C PRO A 176 -26.26 -12.30 38.88
N SER A 177 -27.41 -12.71 38.32
CA SER A 177 -27.71 -14.10 37.97
C SER A 177 -26.75 -14.71 36.94
N SER A 178 -25.94 -13.89 36.26
CA SER A 178 -24.98 -14.31 35.25
C SER A 178 -23.54 -13.94 35.57
N GLY A 179 -23.25 -13.51 36.82
CA GLY A 179 -21.91 -13.08 37.23
C GLY A 179 -21.45 -11.77 36.60
N ARG A 180 -22.41 -10.85 36.35
CA ARG A 180 -22.17 -9.50 35.84
C ARG A 180 -22.52 -8.49 36.93
N SER A 181 -21.51 -7.86 37.53
CA SER A 181 -21.72 -6.86 38.57
C SER A 181 -22.13 -5.50 38.01
N GLY A 182 -21.94 -5.29 36.71
CA GLY A 182 -22.14 -4.00 36.04
C GLY A 182 -21.00 -3.00 36.30
N ARG A 183 -20.01 -3.36 37.11
CA ARG A 183 -18.78 -2.59 37.32
C ARG A 183 -17.65 -3.22 36.50
N GLN A 184 -17.31 -2.58 35.40
CA GLN A 184 -16.34 -3.13 34.45
C GLN A 184 -15.58 -2.04 33.73
N PHE A 185 -14.46 -2.42 33.13
CA PHE A 185 -13.84 -1.64 32.06
C PHE A 185 -13.86 -2.45 30.77
N GLN A 186 -13.92 -1.72 29.65
CA GLN A 186 -13.79 -2.27 28.31
C GLN A 186 -12.65 -1.55 27.60
N ILE A 187 -11.82 -2.29 26.87
CA ILE A 187 -10.80 -1.73 26.00
C ILE A 187 -10.84 -2.40 24.63
N SER A 188 -10.62 -1.61 23.58
CA SER A 188 -10.49 -2.08 22.22
C SER A 188 -9.33 -1.41 21.53
N TYR A 189 -8.55 -2.21 20.84
CA TYR A 189 -7.41 -1.75 20.08
C TYR A 189 -7.08 -2.74 18.97
N ASN A 190 -6.27 -2.31 18.03
CA ASN A 190 -5.69 -3.19 17.01
C ASN A 190 -4.17 -3.13 17.07
N LEU A 191 -3.55 -4.25 16.70
CA LEU A 191 -2.12 -4.34 16.51
C LEU A 191 -1.85 -5.02 15.17
N LYS A 192 -0.65 -4.78 14.65
CA LYS A 192 -0.19 -5.35 13.39
C LYS A 192 1.17 -6.00 13.57
N CYS A 193 1.47 -7.01 12.77
CA CYS A 193 2.78 -7.63 12.72
C CYS A 193 3.15 -7.98 11.28
N VAL A 194 4.34 -8.52 11.07
CA VAL A 194 4.79 -9.02 9.78
C VAL A 194 5.05 -10.52 9.87
N THR A 195 4.83 -11.22 8.76
CA THR A 195 5.12 -12.65 8.66
C THR A 195 5.63 -12.98 7.27
N CYS A 196 6.70 -13.77 7.20
CA CYS A 196 7.21 -14.34 5.96
C CYS A 196 6.43 -15.62 5.59
N LYS A 197 5.75 -15.61 4.44
CA LYS A 197 4.93 -16.75 3.99
C LYS A 197 5.76 -17.91 3.43
N THR A 198 6.91 -17.60 2.82
CA THR A 198 7.73 -18.56 2.06
C THR A 198 8.98 -18.99 2.81
N SER A 199 8.97 -18.98 4.15
CA SER A 199 10.09 -19.43 4.98
C SER A 199 10.28 -20.95 4.91
N ALA A 200 10.81 -21.42 3.79
CA ALA A 200 11.38 -22.74 3.60
C ALA A 200 12.57 -22.61 2.63
N SER A 201 13.78 -22.74 3.21
CA SER A 201 15.08 -23.02 2.57
C SER A 201 15.51 -22.17 1.35
N PHE A 202 16.59 -21.40 1.52
CA PHE A 202 17.56 -21.05 0.46
C PHE A 202 17.03 -20.47 -0.87
N ARG A 203 15.86 -19.84 -0.88
CA ARG A 203 15.39 -19.16 -2.09
C ARG A 203 15.96 -17.74 -2.17
N ALA A 204 16.26 -17.27 -3.38
CA ALA A 204 16.76 -15.92 -3.64
C ALA A 204 15.87 -14.85 -2.97
N ILE A 205 16.46 -13.76 -2.48
CA ILE A 205 15.77 -12.64 -1.78
C ILE A 205 14.49 -12.20 -2.50
N GLN A 206 14.48 -12.23 -3.83
CA GLN A 206 13.35 -11.87 -4.70
C GLN A 206 12.13 -12.79 -4.58
N SER A 207 12.26 -13.96 -3.95
CA SER A 207 11.18 -14.94 -3.80
C SER A 207 10.60 -15.02 -2.37
N GLN A 208 11.13 -14.21 -1.45
CA GLN A 208 10.56 -14.07 -0.11
C GLN A 208 9.30 -13.21 -0.20
N GLU A 209 8.17 -13.77 0.23
CA GLU A 209 6.90 -13.04 0.27
C GLU A 209 6.56 -12.68 1.71
N TRP A 210 6.70 -11.39 2.01
CA TRP A 210 6.34 -10.82 3.30
C TRP A 210 4.91 -10.30 3.29
N SER A 211 4.21 -10.44 4.41
CA SER A 211 2.85 -9.96 4.56
C SER A 211 2.62 -9.32 5.91
N ILE A 212 1.97 -8.16 5.90
CA ILE A 212 1.49 -7.48 7.10
C ILE A 212 0.19 -8.17 7.54
N ARG A 213 0.13 -8.52 8.82
CA ARG A 213 -1.04 -9.10 9.48
C ARG A 213 -1.62 -8.08 10.45
N GLN A 214 -2.93 -8.15 10.65
CA GLN A 214 -3.64 -7.29 11.59
C GLN A 214 -4.63 -8.09 12.43
N ALA A 215 -4.78 -7.66 13.68
CA ALA A 215 -5.76 -8.19 14.61
C ALA A 215 -6.37 -7.04 15.41
N ALA A 216 -7.67 -7.16 15.67
CA ALA A 216 -8.45 -6.30 16.53
C ALA A 216 -8.84 -7.08 17.78
N PHE A 217 -8.65 -6.46 18.93
CA PHE A 217 -8.89 -7.05 20.23
C PHE A 217 -9.91 -6.19 20.97
N HIS A 218 -10.91 -6.84 21.53
CA HIS A 218 -11.79 -6.27 22.54
C HIS A 218 -11.64 -7.07 23.82
N HIS A 219 -11.47 -6.37 24.93
CA HIS A 219 -11.36 -6.96 26.26
C HIS A 219 -12.35 -6.27 27.19
N GLN A 220 -13.08 -7.07 27.97
CA GLN A 220 -13.90 -6.60 29.07
C GLN A 220 -13.49 -7.33 30.34
N PHE A 221 -13.48 -6.61 31.45
CA PHE A 221 -13.14 -7.16 32.75
C PHE A 221 -14.09 -6.62 33.83
N ASP A 222 -14.79 -7.54 34.49
CA ASP A 222 -15.63 -7.23 35.65
C ASP A 222 -14.76 -7.16 36.90
N ILE A 223 -14.77 -6.01 37.58
CA ILE A 223 -13.87 -5.74 38.70
C ILE A 223 -14.34 -6.35 40.03
N VAL A 224 -15.55 -6.90 40.08
CA VAL A 224 -16.14 -7.53 41.28
C VAL A 224 -16.08 -9.04 41.15
N ASP A 225 -16.54 -9.58 40.02
CA ASP A 225 -16.65 -11.03 39.81
C ASP A 225 -15.40 -11.62 39.13
N GLY A 226 -14.54 -10.78 38.54
CA GLY A 226 -13.34 -11.22 37.79
C GLY A 226 -13.67 -11.86 36.45
N THR A 227 -14.92 -11.75 35.99
CA THR A 227 -15.38 -12.28 34.70
C THR A 227 -14.69 -11.54 33.57
N THR A 228 -14.11 -12.30 32.64
CA THR A 228 -13.26 -11.77 31.57
C THR A 228 -13.80 -12.19 30.20
N LEU A 229 -13.98 -11.21 29.31
CA LEU A 229 -14.34 -11.44 27.92
C LEU A 229 -13.23 -10.94 27.00
N TRP A 230 -12.91 -11.76 26.00
CA TRP A 230 -12.06 -11.41 24.88
C TRP A 230 -12.80 -11.65 23.57
N ILE A 231 -12.84 -10.65 22.70
CA ILE A 231 -13.24 -10.82 21.31
C ILE A 231 -12.02 -10.52 20.46
N VAL A 232 -11.56 -11.54 19.72
CA VAL A 232 -10.36 -11.47 18.90
C VAL A 232 -10.77 -11.58 17.45
N THR A 233 -10.73 -10.46 16.72
CA THR A 233 -10.99 -10.42 15.28
C THR A 233 -9.69 -10.35 14.50
N ARG A 234 -9.46 -11.29 13.57
CA ARG A 234 -8.15 -11.41 12.91
C ARG A 234 -8.22 -12.05 11.53
N GLY A 235 -7.12 -11.90 10.77
CA GLY A 235 -6.88 -12.65 9.54
C GLY A 235 -5.73 -13.65 9.69
N GLY A 236 -6.00 -14.95 9.60
CA GLY A 236 -5.01 -16.04 9.78
C GLY A 236 -5.28 -16.92 11.01
N LEU A 237 -4.40 -17.92 11.26
CA LEU A 237 -4.55 -18.90 12.35
C LEU A 237 -3.52 -18.84 13.50
N ASP A 238 -2.46 -18.05 13.36
CA ASP A 238 -1.34 -17.81 14.31
C ASP A 238 -1.72 -17.46 15.77
N ILE A 239 -2.39 -16.33 16.04
CA ILE A 239 -2.65 -15.82 17.41
C ILE A 239 -3.45 -16.81 18.28
N ARG A 240 -4.36 -17.59 17.67
CA ARG A 240 -5.15 -18.59 18.41
C ARG A 240 -4.24 -19.65 18.99
N GLY A 241 -3.30 -20.18 18.22
CA GLY A 241 -2.33 -21.17 18.71
C GLY A 241 -1.56 -20.65 19.92
N SER A 242 -1.11 -19.39 19.87
CA SER A 242 -0.41 -18.78 21.01
C SER A 242 -1.31 -18.64 22.26
N ILE A 243 -2.60 -18.32 22.10
CA ILE A 243 -3.55 -18.32 23.22
C ILE A 243 -3.82 -19.74 23.73
N GLU A 244 -3.90 -20.73 22.83
CA GLU A 244 -4.05 -22.13 23.19
C GLU A 244 -2.85 -22.63 23.98
N ASP A 245 -1.64 -22.21 23.64
CA ASP A 245 -0.40 -22.51 24.37
C ASP A 245 -0.39 -21.83 25.74
N LEU A 246 -0.76 -20.55 25.81
CA LEU A 246 -0.82 -19.78 27.08
C LEU A 246 -1.87 -20.33 28.03
N THR A 247 -3.02 -20.75 27.50
CA THR A 247 -4.15 -21.30 28.29
C THR A 247 -4.11 -22.82 28.44
N GLY A 248 -3.17 -23.49 27.77
CA GLY A 248 -3.02 -24.93 27.71
C GLY A 248 -2.15 -25.51 28.84
N PRO A 249 -1.86 -26.82 28.79
CA PRO A 249 -1.07 -27.50 29.82
C PRO A 249 0.34 -26.92 29.98
N ASN A 250 0.93 -26.41 28.89
CA ASN A 250 2.28 -25.85 28.85
C ASN A 250 2.36 -24.39 29.35
N GLY A 251 1.21 -23.71 29.48
CA GLY A 251 1.14 -22.35 30.00
C GLY A 251 1.49 -22.27 31.48
N ARG A 252 2.00 -21.11 31.92
CA ARG A 252 2.35 -20.91 33.34
C ARG A 252 1.10 -21.06 34.22
N PRO A 253 1.18 -21.73 35.38
CA PRO A 253 0.04 -21.93 36.26
C PRO A 253 -0.65 -20.63 36.70
N GLU A 254 0.14 -19.58 36.94
CA GLU A 254 -0.32 -18.22 37.28
C GLU A 254 -1.25 -17.60 36.22
N HIS A 255 -1.07 -17.95 34.94
CA HIS A 255 -1.89 -17.42 33.85
C HIS A 255 -3.18 -18.22 33.62
N ARG A 256 -3.32 -19.38 34.29
CA ARG A 256 -4.49 -20.27 34.18
C ARG A 256 -5.33 -20.32 35.46
N ALA A 257 -4.95 -19.55 36.47
CA ALA A 257 -5.69 -19.43 37.70
C ALA A 257 -6.83 -18.41 37.51
N PHE A 258 -8.05 -18.81 37.83
CA PHE A 258 -9.27 -17.98 37.71
C PHE A 258 -10.13 -18.08 38.98
N ARG A 259 -9.50 -18.33 40.14
CA ARG A 259 -10.23 -18.53 41.41
C ARG A 259 -10.54 -17.19 42.08
N THR A 260 -9.61 -16.25 41.99
CA THR A 260 -9.76 -14.90 42.55
C THR A 260 -9.80 -13.83 41.45
N VAL A 261 -10.30 -12.64 41.80
CA VAL A 261 -10.34 -11.50 40.88
C VAL A 261 -8.93 -11.07 40.50
N GLU A 262 -7.98 -11.12 41.44
CA GLU A 262 -6.57 -10.81 41.21
C GLU A 262 -5.93 -11.79 40.22
N GLU A 263 -6.22 -13.09 40.33
CA GLU A 263 -5.74 -14.10 39.39
C GLU A 263 -6.29 -13.87 37.97
N CYS A 264 -7.59 -13.62 37.83
CA CYS A 264 -8.21 -13.27 36.55
C CYS A 264 -7.58 -12.01 35.93
N PHE A 265 -7.28 -11.01 36.76
CA PHE A 265 -6.64 -9.77 36.32
C PHE A 265 -5.21 -10.02 35.85
N LYS A 266 -4.40 -10.79 36.58
CA LYS A 266 -3.04 -11.18 36.17
C LYS A 266 -3.05 -11.98 34.86
N SER A 267 -3.98 -12.92 34.71
CA SER A 267 -4.18 -13.65 33.45
C SER A 267 -4.50 -12.70 32.28
N SER A 268 -5.33 -11.68 32.52
CA SER A 268 -5.65 -10.66 31.51
C SER A 268 -4.42 -9.84 31.09
N LEU A 269 -3.55 -9.46 32.03
CA LEU A 269 -2.27 -8.80 31.71
C LEU A 269 -1.36 -9.70 30.88
N ALA A 270 -1.31 -11.00 31.17
CA ALA A 270 -0.53 -11.96 30.40
C ALA A 270 -1.02 -12.09 28.95
N VAL A 271 -2.33 -12.09 28.72
CA VAL A 271 -2.92 -12.08 27.37
C VAL A 271 -2.56 -10.78 26.63
N HIS A 272 -2.62 -9.63 27.30
CA HIS A 272 -2.16 -8.36 26.70
C HIS A 272 -0.68 -8.38 26.33
N LEU A 273 0.18 -8.97 27.17
CA LEU A 273 1.61 -9.13 26.84
C LEU A 273 1.80 -10.02 25.62
N LEU A 274 1.07 -11.11 25.53
CA LEU A 274 1.12 -11.99 24.36
C LEU A 274 0.75 -11.25 23.07
N TYR A 275 -0.31 -10.46 23.07
CA TYR A 275 -0.68 -9.65 21.89
C TYR A 275 0.33 -8.55 21.59
N SER A 276 0.94 -7.97 22.63
CA SER A 276 2.00 -6.97 22.48
C SER A 276 3.25 -7.58 21.84
N GLN A 277 3.68 -8.76 22.29
CA GLN A 277 4.80 -9.53 21.73
C GLN A 277 4.52 -9.96 20.28
N TRP A 278 3.30 -10.39 19.98
CA TRP A 278 2.90 -10.72 18.62
C TRP A 278 3.07 -9.51 17.68
N SER A 279 2.77 -8.29 18.15
CA SER A 279 2.93 -7.07 17.35
C SER A 279 4.37 -6.69 17.03
N THR A 280 5.34 -7.20 17.79
CA THR A 280 6.78 -6.98 17.57
C THR A 280 7.43 -8.09 16.73
N ALA A 281 6.69 -9.13 16.35
CA ALA A 281 7.22 -10.29 15.64
C ALA A 281 7.77 -9.94 14.24
N ASP A 282 8.94 -10.51 13.92
CA ASP A 282 9.65 -10.52 12.62
C ASP A 282 9.94 -9.18 11.93
N TRP A 283 9.73 -8.03 12.59
CA TRP A 283 10.10 -6.71 12.03
C TRP A 283 11.58 -6.60 11.69
N ARG A 284 12.45 -7.22 12.49
CA ARG A 284 13.89 -7.28 12.20
C ARG A 284 14.18 -7.93 10.85
N GLY A 285 13.54 -9.07 10.57
CA GLY A 285 13.70 -9.82 9.33
C GLY A 285 13.10 -9.09 8.14
N TYR A 286 11.93 -8.48 8.32
CA TYR A 286 11.28 -7.67 7.28
C TYR A 286 12.12 -6.46 6.88
N LEU A 287 12.64 -5.70 7.85
CA LEU A 287 13.51 -4.56 7.57
C LEU A 287 14.82 -4.98 6.91
N GLN A 288 15.41 -6.10 7.34
CA GLN A 288 16.60 -6.64 6.68
C GLN A 288 16.31 -7.02 5.22
N TRP A 289 15.16 -7.63 4.94
CA TRP A 289 14.74 -7.94 3.58
C TRP A 289 14.59 -6.67 2.71
N LEU A 290 14.02 -5.58 3.25
CA LEU A 290 13.92 -4.29 2.56
C LEU A 290 15.31 -3.68 2.26
N GLU A 291 16.23 -3.75 3.22
CA GLU A 291 17.61 -3.28 3.06
C GLU A 291 18.37 -4.08 1.99
N ASP A 292 18.31 -5.41 2.08
CA ASP A 292 18.98 -6.31 1.14
C ASP A 292 18.44 -6.10 -0.27
N PHE A 293 17.12 -5.99 -0.43
CA PHE A 293 16.51 -5.71 -1.72
C PHE A 293 16.94 -4.35 -2.28
N THR A 294 16.86 -3.29 -1.46
CA THR A 294 17.30 -1.94 -1.84
C THR A 294 18.74 -1.98 -2.32
N TYR A 295 19.62 -2.68 -1.60
CA TYR A 295 21.00 -2.88 -2.02
C TYR A 295 21.11 -3.58 -3.37
N GLN A 296 20.41 -4.70 -3.58
CA GLN A 296 20.50 -5.44 -4.85
C GLN A 296 20.06 -4.63 -6.07
N GLU A 297 18.97 -3.87 -5.97
CA GLU A 297 18.44 -3.09 -7.11
C GLU A 297 19.31 -1.87 -7.44
N THR A 298 19.98 -1.30 -6.43
CA THR A 298 20.71 -0.03 -6.57
C THR A 298 22.23 -0.16 -6.60
N LYS A 299 22.80 -1.33 -6.27
CA LYS A 299 24.27 -1.54 -6.20
C LYS A 299 25.00 -1.14 -7.49
N ILE A 300 24.39 -1.38 -8.65
CA ILE A 300 25.00 -1.07 -9.95
C ILE A 300 25.04 0.45 -10.19
N ALA A 301 24.15 1.23 -9.56
CA ALA A 301 24.16 2.70 -9.70
C ALA A 301 25.34 3.29 -8.92
N ILE A 302 25.70 2.65 -7.82
CA ILE A 302 26.77 3.09 -6.93
C ILE A 302 28.12 2.58 -7.42
N LEU A 303 28.24 1.25 -7.61
CA LEU A 303 29.49 0.54 -7.85
C LEU A 303 29.70 0.15 -9.32
N GLY A 304 28.74 0.46 -10.19
CA GLY A 304 28.80 0.06 -11.59
C GLY A 304 30.00 0.69 -12.31
N PRO A 305 30.69 -0.07 -13.17
CA PRO A 305 31.81 0.44 -13.96
C PRO A 305 31.36 1.59 -14.89
N ARG A 306 32.16 2.68 -14.98
CA ARG A 306 31.81 3.94 -15.67
C ARG A 306 32.79 4.37 -16.77
N GLY A 307 33.81 3.55 -17.05
CA GLY A 307 34.81 3.84 -18.06
C GLY A 307 34.32 3.59 -19.48
N PRO A 308 34.93 4.24 -20.49
CA PRO A 308 34.73 3.88 -21.89
C PRO A 308 35.08 2.39 -22.09
N ASN A 309 34.25 1.67 -22.86
CA ASN A 309 34.33 0.22 -23.13
C ASN A 309 33.97 -0.72 -21.95
N GLN A 310 33.33 -0.21 -20.89
CA GLN A 310 32.79 -1.06 -19.83
C GLN A 310 31.28 -1.29 -20.02
N ALA A 311 30.80 -2.48 -19.66
CA ALA A 311 29.38 -2.81 -19.70
C ALA A 311 28.60 -1.96 -18.67
N ARG A 312 28.03 -0.83 -19.13
CA ARG A 312 27.20 0.06 -18.32
C ARG A 312 25.77 -0.46 -18.30
N LYS A 313 25.15 -0.56 -17.12
CA LYS A 313 23.71 -0.83 -17.03
C LYS A 313 22.94 0.34 -17.67
N GLU A 314 22.13 0.07 -18.68
CA GLU A 314 21.09 0.99 -19.13
C GLU A 314 19.97 0.98 -18.10
N TYR A 315 19.68 2.17 -17.54
CA TYR A 315 18.59 2.30 -16.59
C TYR A 315 17.30 2.55 -17.36
N GLU A 316 16.21 2.02 -16.83
CA GLU A 316 14.87 2.29 -17.35
C GLU A 316 14.00 2.93 -16.27
N LEU A 317 12.88 3.52 -16.68
CA LEU A 317 11.89 4.05 -15.73
C LEU A 317 11.37 2.95 -14.78
N GLN A 318 11.34 1.70 -15.22
CA GLN A 318 10.94 0.56 -14.40
C GLN A 318 11.88 0.31 -13.22
N ASP A 319 13.19 0.59 -13.36
CA ASP A 319 14.12 0.48 -12.24
C ASP A 319 13.76 1.49 -11.13
N LEU A 320 13.38 2.70 -11.52
CA LEU A 320 12.90 3.75 -10.61
C LEU A 320 11.59 3.35 -9.92
N GLN A 321 10.63 2.81 -10.66
CA GLN A 321 9.36 2.33 -10.11
C GLN A 321 9.56 1.22 -9.08
N LYS A 322 10.50 0.29 -9.33
CA LYS A 322 10.85 -0.74 -8.36
C LYS A 322 11.42 -0.14 -7.09
N VAL A 323 12.35 0.81 -7.19
CA VAL A 323 12.92 1.46 -6.00
C VAL A 323 11.84 2.23 -5.21
N GLN A 324 10.93 2.92 -5.90
CA GLN A 324 9.80 3.63 -5.29
C GLN A 324 8.87 2.70 -4.50
N ASP A 325 8.50 1.54 -5.06
CA ASP A 325 7.62 0.57 -4.38
C ASP A 325 8.18 0.12 -3.02
N TYR A 326 9.52 0.06 -2.90
CA TYR A 326 10.18 -0.32 -1.65
C TYR A 326 10.34 0.85 -0.69
N GLU A 327 10.48 2.07 -1.20
CA GLU A 327 10.33 3.28 -0.37
C GLU A 327 8.94 3.31 0.28
N ASP A 328 7.89 3.08 -0.52
CA ASP A 328 6.49 3.08 -0.06
C ASP A 328 6.25 1.99 1.00
N LYS A 329 6.79 0.78 0.80
CA LYS A 329 6.77 -0.31 1.80
C LYS A 329 7.52 0.05 3.07
N THR A 330 8.66 0.73 2.96
CA THR A 330 9.44 1.16 4.14
C THR A 330 8.68 2.24 4.92
N ASN A 331 8.05 3.18 4.22
CA ASN A 331 7.18 4.19 4.83
C ASN A 331 5.93 3.57 5.51
N GLU A 332 5.34 2.55 4.89
CA GLU A 332 4.25 1.77 5.51
C GLU A 332 4.71 1.08 6.80
N ALA A 333 5.91 0.48 6.80
CA ALA A 333 6.50 -0.14 7.98
C ALA A 333 6.72 0.87 9.12
N ILE A 334 7.26 2.05 8.81
CA ILE A 334 7.46 3.14 9.78
C ILE A 334 6.12 3.50 10.44
N MET A 335 5.09 3.74 9.63
CA MET A 335 3.77 4.13 10.13
C MET A 335 3.15 3.02 11.01
N ILE A 336 3.26 1.75 10.62
CA ILE A 336 2.75 0.64 11.44
C ILE A 336 3.49 0.55 12.78
N LEU A 337 4.82 0.62 12.77
CA LEU A 337 5.62 0.56 13.99
C LEU A 337 5.33 1.74 14.92
N GLU A 338 5.18 2.96 14.38
CA GLU A 338 4.82 4.15 15.15
C GLU A 338 3.44 3.97 15.79
N THR A 339 2.46 3.53 15.01
CA THR A 339 1.10 3.33 15.52
C THR A 339 0.99 2.21 16.54
N ASN A 340 1.68 1.07 16.34
CA ASN A 340 1.79 0.01 17.34
C ASN A 340 2.39 0.56 18.65
N ALA A 341 3.50 1.29 18.57
CA ALA A 341 4.14 1.89 19.75
C ALA A 341 3.19 2.87 20.48
N HIS A 342 2.36 3.62 19.74
CA HIS A 342 1.33 4.48 20.34
C HIS A 342 0.22 3.69 21.04
N VAL A 343 -0.26 2.59 20.45
CA VAL A 343 -1.26 1.70 21.06
C VAL A 343 -0.70 1.04 22.32
N LEU A 344 0.50 0.47 22.27
CA LEU A 344 1.19 -0.13 23.40
C LEU A 344 1.40 0.88 24.55
N ASN A 345 1.81 2.10 24.22
CA ASN A 345 1.94 3.17 25.21
C ASN A 345 0.60 3.56 25.84
N SER A 346 -0.49 3.56 25.06
CA SER A 346 -1.83 3.84 25.57
C SER A 346 -2.33 2.74 26.50
N LEU A 347 -2.08 1.48 26.13
CA LEU A 347 -2.39 0.30 26.96
C LEU A 347 -1.64 0.33 28.29
N ARG A 348 -0.32 0.61 28.26
CA ARG A 348 0.51 0.82 29.46
C ARG A 348 -0.07 1.91 30.36
N LYS A 349 -0.28 3.11 29.80
CA LYS A 349 -0.82 4.26 30.56
C LYS A 349 -2.19 3.98 31.16
N PHE A 350 -3.03 3.23 30.45
CA PHE A 350 -4.34 2.82 30.94
C PHE A 350 -4.21 1.99 32.23
N TYR A 351 -3.41 0.92 32.22
CA TYR A 351 -3.24 0.07 33.40
C TYR A 351 -2.50 0.78 34.55
N GLU A 352 -1.48 1.60 34.25
CA GLU A 352 -0.81 2.45 35.25
C GLU A 352 -1.78 3.41 35.93
N SER A 353 -2.74 3.97 35.17
CA SER A 353 -3.78 4.84 35.71
C SER A 353 -4.83 4.05 36.49
N LEU A 354 -5.21 2.86 36.01
CA LEU A 354 -6.22 2.00 36.63
C LEU A 354 -5.81 1.60 38.06
N VAL A 355 -4.56 1.17 38.24
CA VAL A 355 -4.01 0.77 39.55
C VAL A 355 -3.87 1.94 40.53
N LYS A 356 -3.78 3.17 40.04
CA LYS A 356 -3.76 4.39 40.87
C LYS A 356 -5.16 4.82 41.30
N SER A 357 -6.20 4.38 40.60
CA SER A 357 -7.58 4.72 40.93
C SER A 357 -8.01 4.08 42.24
N LYS A 358 -8.67 4.87 43.11
CA LYS A 358 -9.23 4.36 44.37
C LYS A 358 -10.39 3.40 44.14
N ASP A 359 -11.05 3.51 42.99
CA ASP A 359 -12.26 2.77 42.62
C ASP A 359 -11.97 1.42 41.98
N PHE A 360 -10.71 0.99 41.94
CA PHE A 360 -10.25 -0.30 41.44
C PHE A 360 -9.73 -1.17 42.60
N PRO A 361 -10.58 -2.02 43.21
CA PRO A 361 -10.21 -2.83 44.38
C PRO A 361 -8.96 -3.71 44.21
N PRO A 362 -8.72 -4.36 43.05
CA PRO A 362 -7.50 -5.16 42.84
C PRO A 362 -6.20 -4.32 42.78
N GLY A 363 -6.30 -2.99 42.66
CA GLY A 363 -5.15 -2.10 42.45
C GLY A 363 -4.11 -2.09 43.58
N ARG A 364 -4.43 -2.55 44.79
CA ARG A 364 -3.44 -2.66 45.87
C ARG A 364 -2.57 -3.91 45.74
N HIS A 365 -3.17 -5.05 45.40
CA HIS A 365 -2.48 -6.34 45.31
C HIS A 365 -1.75 -6.53 43.97
N CYS A 366 -2.29 -5.97 42.88
CA CYS A 366 -1.75 -6.18 41.53
C CYS A 366 -0.80 -5.06 41.06
N ARG A 367 -0.32 -4.19 41.97
CA ARG A 367 0.54 -3.06 41.61
C ARG A 367 1.88 -3.48 41.03
N GLU A 368 2.50 -4.48 41.64
CA GLU A 368 3.77 -5.04 41.18
C GLU A 368 3.62 -5.73 39.83
N ASP A 369 2.53 -6.49 39.63
CA ASP A 369 2.22 -7.13 38.35
C ASP A 369 2.04 -6.10 37.23
N VAL A 370 1.33 -4.99 37.49
CA VAL A 370 1.16 -3.90 36.52
C VAL A 370 2.47 -3.16 36.27
N SER A 371 3.35 -3.03 37.27
CA SER A 371 4.70 -2.49 37.07
C SER A 371 5.52 -3.41 36.16
N ALA A 372 5.51 -4.72 36.40
CA ALA A 372 6.21 -5.71 35.57
C ALA A 372 5.66 -5.75 34.13
N PHE A 373 4.33 -5.69 33.98
CA PHE A 373 3.66 -5.51 32.69
C PHE A 373 4.15 -4.25 31.96
N SER A 374 4.17 -3.13 32.67
CA SER A 374 4.54 -1.83 32.09
C SER A 374 6.01 -1.80 31.66
N THR A 375 6.91 -2.43 32.41
CA THR A 375 8.32 -2.61 32.04
C THR A 375 8.46 -3.41 30.75
N GLN A 376 7.80 -4.57 30.63
CA GLN A 376 7.86 -5.40 29.43
C GLN A 376 7.28 -4.68 28.20
N VAL A 377 6.15 -3.98 28.35
CA VAL A 377 5.59 -3.18 27.25
C VAL A 377 6.52 -2.04 26.85
N ASN A 378 7.25 -1.44 27.80
CA ASN A 378 8.24 -0.40 27.49
C ASN A 378 9.43 -0.91 26.67
N GLU A 379 9.91 -2.11 26.96
CA GLU A 379 10.96 -2.76 26.17
C GLU A 379 10.49 -2.97 24.73
N MET A 380 9.27 -3.46 24.52
CA MET A 380 8.67 -3.62 23.19
C MET A 380 8.49 -2.29 22.44
N ILE A 381 8.11 -1.22 23.16
CA ILE A 381 8.04 0.14 22.60
C ILE A 381 9.43 0.64 22.20
N TYR A 382 10.44 0.37 23.02
CA TYR A 382 11.82 0.74 22.73
C TYR A 382 12.34 0.03 21.48
N ASP A 383 12.13 -1.29 21.38
CA ASP A 383 12.51 -2.07 20.20
C ASP A 383 11.82 -1.58 18.93
N SER A 384 10.51 -1.27 19.02
CA SER A 384 9.77 -0.67 17.91
C SER A 384 10.36 0.67 17.48
N ARG A 385 10.78 1.51 18.43
CA ARG A 385 11.46 2.79 18.13
C ARG A 385 12.81 2.61 17.46
N MET A 386 13.59 1.62 17.88
CA MET A 386 14.86 1.29 17.22
C MET A 386 14.64 0.86 15.76
N HIS A 387 13.59 0.06 15.50
CA HIS A 387 13.18 -0.29 14.14
C HIS A 387 12.71 0.91 13.32
N ILE A 388 11.99 1.86 13.92
CA ILE A 388 11.58 3.12 13.25
C ILE A 388 12.80 3.93 12.82
N VAL A 389 13.81 4.09 13.69
CA VAL A 389 15.04 4.84 13.34
C VAL A 389 15.76 4.16 12.16
N ARG A 390 15.91 2.84 12.21
CA ARG A 390 16.51 2.06 11.12
C ARG A 390 15.75 2.21 9.80
N ALA A 391 14.43 2.14 9.83
CA ALA A 391 13.59 2.30 8.65
C ALA A 391 13.65 3.72 8.08
N LYS A 392 13.68 4.77 8.92
CA LYS A 392 13.83 6.16 8.48
C LYS A 392 15.17 6.40 7.77
N LEU A 393 16.25 5.79 8.27
CA LEU A 393 17.54 5.82 7.59
C LEU A 393 17.47 5.11 6.23
N LEU A 394 16.78 3.97 6.14
CA LEU A 394 16.59 3.26 4.87
C LEU A 394 15.85 4.14 3.85
N VAL A 395 14.79 4.86 4.24
CA VAL A 395 14.09 5.79 3.34
C VAL A 395 15.03 6.87 2.80
N GLN A 396 15.88 7.45 3.64
CA GLN A 396 16.88 8.43 3.19
C GLN A 396 17.85 7.82 2.17
N ILE A 397 18.37 6.61 2.46
CA ILE A 397 19.27 5.88 1.55
C ILE A 397 18.57 5.59 0.21
N VAL A 398 17.30 5.20 0.24
CA VAL A 398 16.50 4.93 -0.96
C VAL A 398 16.33 6.20 -1.79
N ALA A 399 15.99 7.33 -1.17
CA ALA A 399 15.82 8.62 -1.85
C ALA A 399 17.13 9.12 -2.51
N ASP A 400 18.26 9.00 -1.81
CA ASP A 400 19.58 9.35 -2.33
C ASP A 400 19.91 8.49 -3.57
N ARG A 401 19.65 7.19 -3.48
CA ARG A 401 19.90 6.24 -4.59
C ARG A 401 18.96 6.45 -5.77
N MET A 402 17.70 6.80 -5.51
CA MET A 402 16.71 7.14 -6.54
C MET A 402 17.14 8.40 -7.31
N THR A 403 17.68 9.39 -6.60
CA THR A 403 18.27 10.60 -7.21
C THR A 403 19.46 10.25 -8.08
N LEU A 404 20.36 9.37 -7.61
CA LEU A 404 21.50 8.89 -8.40
C LEU A 404 21.04 8.17 -9.67
N ILE A 405 20.04 7.29 -9.60
CA ILE A 405 19.50 6.60 -10.79
C ILE A 405 18.88 7.60 -11.77
N SER A 406 18.15 8.60 -11.27
CA SER A 406 17.57 9.67 -12.11
C SER A 406 18.65 10.48 -12.83
N GLN A 407 19.76 10.81 -12.15
CA GLN A 407 20.92 11.46 -12.77
C GLN A 407 21.56 10.57 -13.86
N HIS A 408 21.60 9.25 -13.65
CA HIS A 408 22.10 8.31 -14.65
C HIS A 408 21.22 8.28 -15.89
N LEU A 409 19.89 8.28 -15.72
CA LEU A 409 18.94 8.38 -16.84
C LEU A 409 19.12 9.69 -17.62
N GLN A 410 19.26 10.83 -16.94
CA GLN A 410 19.51 12.12 -17.59
C GLN A 410 20.85 12.13 -18.33
N SER A 411 21.91 11.57 -17.73
CA SER A 411 23.21 11.40 -18.38
C SER A 411 23.10 10.54 -19.64
N GLN A 412 22.34 9.44 -19.59
CA GLN A 412 22.11 8.56 -20.75
C GLN A 412 21.33 9.27 -21.87
N ALA A 413 20.28 10.01 -21.52
CA ALA A 413 19.53 10.81 -22.48
C ALA A 413 20.41 11.88 -23.15
N THR A 414 21.26 12.54 -22.35
CA THR A 414 22.22 13.54 -22.84
C THR A 414 23.25 12.91 -23.78
N GLN A 415 23.79 11.74 -23.44
CA GLN A 415 24.75 11.02 -24.30
C GLN A 415 24.12 10.55 -25.61
N LYS A 416 22.89 10.01 -25.56
CA LYS A 416 22.15 9.62 -26.77
C LYS A 416 21.85 10.85 -27.64
N MET A 417 21.54 11.99 -27.03
CA MET A 417 21.36 13.27 -27.74
C MET A 417 22.67 13.79 -28.34
N GLU A 418 23.80 13.68 -27.64
CA GLU A 418 25.12 14.04 -28.15
C GLU A 418 25.48 13.20 -29.39
N GLN A 419 25.32 11.87 -29.31
CA GLN A 419 25.52 10.97 -30.45
C GLN A 419 24.58 11.28 -31.62
N LEU A 420 23.32 11.58 -31.35
CA LEU A 420 22.36 12.01 -32.37
C LEU A 420 22.78 13.34 -33.00
N THR A 421 23.27 14.28 -32.21
CA THR A 421 23.72 15.60 -32.68
C THR A 421 24.97 15.49 -33.55
N LEU A 422 25.94 14.65 -33.15
CA LEU A 422 27.14 14.39 -33.93
C LEU A 422 26.81 13.72 -35.27
N SER A 423 25.97 12.68 -35.26
CA SER A 423 25.57 12.03 -36.51
C SER A 423 24.73 12.96 -37.40
N MET A 424 23.88 13.81 -36.82
CA MET A 424 23.15 14.85 -37.57
C MET A 424 24.08 15.92 -38.14
N HIS A 425 25.17 16.28 -37.44
CA HIS A 425 26.19 17.17 -37.96
C HIS A 425 26.86 16.60 -39.21
N ASP A 426 27.26 15.32 -39.16
CA ASP A 426 27.89 14.64 -40.29
C ASP A 426 26.94 14.51 -41.48
N ILE A 427 25.66 14.15 -41.23
CA ILE A 427 24.62 14.10 -42.26
C ILE A 427 24.39 15.49 -42.85
N GLY A 428 24.32 16.54 -42.03
CA GLY A 428 24.17 17.92 -42.47
C GLY A 428 25.35 18.37 -43.35
N PHE A 429 26.57 18.00 -42.99
CA PHE A 429 27.77 18.29 -43.79
C PHE A 429 27.77 17.56 -45.14
N GLN A 430 27.36 16.29 -45.17
CA GLN A 430 27.21 15.54 -46.43
C GLN A 430 26.11 16.14 -47.31
N ALA A 431 24.94 16.44 -46.74
CA ALA A 431 23.84 17.08 -47.46
C ALA A 431 24.25 18.45 -48.03
N GLN A 432 25.07 19.23 -47.31
CA GLN A 432 25.64 20.47 -47.83
C GLN A 432 26.52 20.23 -49.06
N LYS A 433 27.40 19.22 -49.02
CA LYS A 433 28.26 18.87 -50.16
C LYS A 433 27.45 18.41 -51.36
N GLU A 434 26.44 17.57 -51.16
CA GLU A 434 25.53 17.13 -52.22
C GLU A 434 24.76 18.32 -52.83
N ALA A 435 24.28 19.25 -52.00
CA ALA A 435 23.62 20.46 -52.48
C ALA A 435 24.56 21.35 -53.31
N VAL A 436 25.85 21.47 -52.95
CA VAL A 436 26.85 22.20 -53.74
C VAL A 436 27.13 21.49 -55.07
N ALA A 437 27.32 20.17 -55.05
CA ALA A 437 27.54 19.39 -56.27
C ALA A 437 26.36 19.50 -57.25
N MET A 438 25.12 19.41 -56.75
CA MET A 438 23.91 19.61 -57.55
C MET A 438 23.84 21.01 -58.16
N ARG A 439 24.25 22.05 -57.42
CA ARG A 439 24.36 23.42 -57.97
C ARG A 439 25.41 23.50 -59.08
N VAL A 440 26.56 22.83 -58.94
CA VAL A 440 27.58 22.82 -60.00
C VAL A 440 27.08 22.11 -61.26
N ILE A 441 26.47 20.92 -61.12
CA ILE A 441 25.91 20.17 -62.26
C ILE A 441 24.86 21.02 -62.98
N THR A 442 23.94 21.65 -62.25
CA THR A 442 22.90 22.51 -62.85
C THR A 442 23.48 23.73 -63.57
N VAL A 443 24.54 24.35 -63.05
CA VAL A 443 25.25 25.42 -63.77
C VAL A 443 25.91 24.89 -65.05
N VAL A 444 26.58 23.74 -64.99
CA VAL A 444 27.21 23.12 -66.16
C VAL A 444 26.16 22.77 -67.22
N THR A 445 25.04 22.13 -66.84
CA THR A 445 23.98 21.76 -67.80
C THR A 445 23.34 22.98 -68.45
N LEU A 446 23.15 24.09 -67.71
CA LEU A 446 22.65 25.35 -68.28
C LEU A 446 23.55 25.91 -69.39
N PHE A 447 24.87 25.72 -69.31
CA PHE A 447 25.80 26.12 -70.38
C PHE A 447 25.78 25.19 -71.60
N TYR A 448 25.61 23.88 -71.39
CA TYR A 448 25.62 22.90 -72.48
C TYR A 448 24.28 22.82 -73.22
N LEU A 449 23.16 23.08 -72.54
CA LEU A 449 21.80 22.93 -73.09
C LEU A 449 21.56 23.72 -74.40
N PRO A 450 22.01 24.98 -74.57
CA PRO A 450 21.89 25.71 -75.83
C PRO A 450 22.70 25.06 -76.95
N ALA A 451 23.94 24.65 -76.67
CA ALA A 451 24.82 24.02 -77.64
C ALA A 451 24.28 22.66 -78.09
N THR A 452 23.77 21.85 -77.16
CA THR A 452 23.15 20.55 -77.49
C THR A 452 21.88 20.74 -78.32
N PHE A 453 21.00 21.65 -77.94
CA PHE A 453 19.76 21.93 -78.69
C PHE A 453 20.06 22.39 -80.12
N VAL A 454 21.00 23.33 -80.30
CA VAL A 454 21.39 23.81 -81.63
C VAL A 454 22.06 22.68 -82.43
N SER A 455 22.96 21.90 -81.83
CA SER A 455 23.56 20.74 -82.52
C SER A 455 22.53 19.71 -82.97
N THR A 456 21.56 19.37 -82.12
CA THR A 456 20.48 18.45 -82.49
C THR A 456 19.59 19.03 -83.59
N PHE A 457 19.21 20.32 -83.49
CA PHE A 457 18.40 21.00 -84.50
C PHE A 457 19.10 21.01 -85.87
N PHE A 458 20.39 21.36 -85.92
CA PHE A 458 21.19 21.32 -87.15
C PHE A 458 21.50 19.90 -87.66
N SER A 459 21.32 18.87 -86.82
CA SER A 459 21.44 17.46 -87.20
C SER A 459 20.15 16.87 -87.78
N THR A 460 19.02 17.59 -87.71
CA THR A 460 17.76 17.17 -88.35
C THR A 460 17.75 17.50 -89.85
N ASP A 461 16.93 16.77 -90.62
CA ASP A 461 16.74 17.00 -92.06
C ASP A 461 16.20 18.39 -92.45
N ILE A 462 15.89 19.24 -91.46
CA ILE A 462 15.49 20.64 -91.65
C ILE A 462 16.64 21.47 -92.25
N VAL A 463 17.90 21.12 -91.97
CA VAL A 463 19.08 21.83 -92.47
C VAL A 463 19.96 20.90 -93.32
N LYS A 464 19.69 20.81 -94.63
CA LYS A 464 20.50 20.01 -95.56
C LYS A 464 21.70 20.80 -96.10
N TYR A 465 22.90 20.32 -95.84
CA TYR A 465 24.13 20.76 -96.48
C TYR A 465 24.57 19.73 -97.52
N GLN A 466 23.88 19.67 -98.66
CA GLN A 466 24.33 18.85 -99.79
C GLN A 466 25.41 19.60 -100.56
N ASN A 467 26.60 19.03 -100.60
CA ASN A 467 27.56 19.29 -101.66
C ASN A 467 27.49 18.10 -102.62
N SER A 468 27.23 18.38 -103.89
CA SER A 468 26.98 17.38 -104.92
C SER A 468 28.14 16.38 -105.04
N GLY A 469 27.83 15.11 -104.77
CA GLY A 469 28.54 13.93 -105.26
C GLY A 469 30.03 13.80 -104.95
N ASP A 470 30.39 13.39 -103.73
CA ASP A 470 31.47 12.41 -103.58
C ASP A 470 31.44 11.68 -102.23
N LEU A 471 31.87 10.42 -102.23
CA LEU A 471 31.85 9.45 -101.12
C LEU A 471 32.99 9.68 -100.10
N THR A 472 33.28 10.93 -99.77
CA THR A 472 34.22 11.29 -98.71
C THR A 472 33.49 12.13 -97.67
N ALA A 473 33.81 11.93 -96.39
CA ALA A 473 33.17 12.64 -95.28
C ALA A 473 33.25 14.17 -95.53
N SER A 474 32.13 14.78 -95.93
CA SER A 474 32.10 16.19 -96.32
C SER A 474 31.97 17.06 -95.07
N PHE A 475 33.10 17.64 -94.67
CA PHE A 475 33.12 18.65 -93.62
C PHE A 475 32.66 20.00 -94.21
N SER A 476 31.44 20.44 -93.89
CA SER A 476 30.92 21.74 -94.33
C SER A 476 31.35 22.85 -93.37
N VAL A 477 32.35 23.65 -93.79
CA VAL A 477 32.79 24.85 -93.06
C VAL A 477 31.62 25.84 -92.86
N THR A 478 30.73 25.94 -93.86
CA THR A 478 29.53 26.79 -93.80
C THR A 478 28.57 26.37 -92.69
N ALA A 479 28.38 25.07 -92.47
CA ALA A 479 27.54 24.55 -91.38
C ALA A 479 28.15 24.89 -90.00
N MET A 480 29.47 24.76 -89.85
CA MET A 480 30.18 25.07 -88.61
C MET A 480 30.09 26.56 -88.24
N VAL A 481 30.26 27.46 -89.22
CA VAL A 481 30.16 28.91 -88.99
C VAL A 481 28.73 29.32 -88.62
N ARG A 482 27.70 28.74 -89.28
CA ARG A 482 26.29 29.00 -88.95
C ARG A 482 25.91 28.45 -87.58
N TRP A 483 26.40 27.27 -87.23
CA TRP A 483 26.24 26.69 -85.89
C TRP A 483 26.84 27.61 -84.82
N LEU A 484 28.05 28.15 -85.03
CA LEU A 484 28.68 29.11 -84.12
C LEU A 484 27.87 30.42 -83.99
N GLN A 485 27.36 30.96 -85.10
CA GLN A 485 26.55 32.19 -85.13
C GLN A 485 25.27 32.10 -84.29
N VAL A 486 24.66 30.91 -84.18
CA VAL A 486 23.43 30.70 -83.40
C VAL A 486 23.75 30.26 -81.97
N THR A 487 24.74 29.39 -81.79
CA THR A 487 25.10 28.83 -80.48
C THR A 487 25.67 29.89 -79.55
N ILE A 488 26.60 30.74 -80.01
CA ILE A 488 27.26 31.72 -79.12
C ILE A 488 26.24 32.71 -78.51
N PRO A 489 25.38 33.40 -79.27
CA PRO A 489 24.42 34.34 -78.69
C PRO A 489 23.43 33.66 -77.76
N LEU A 490 22.98 32.44 -78.07
CA LEU A 490 22.04 31.70 -77.26
C LEU A 490 22.67 31.25 -75.93
N THR A 491 23.94 30.82 -75.95
CA THR A 491 24.71 30.50 -74.73
C THR A 491 24.97 31.74 -73.87
N VAL A 492 25.25 32.90 -74.47
CA VAL A 492 25.41 34.16 -73.74
C VAL A 492 24.09 34.62 -73.11
N LEU A 493 22.96 34.50 -73.84
CA LEU A 493 21.64 34.85 -73.32
C LEU A 493 21.23 33.94 -72.16
N THR A 494 21.34 32.62 -72.33
CA THR A 494 20.99 31.64 -71.28
C THR A 494 21.91 31.75 -70.07
N GLY A 495 23.23 31.90 -70.28
CA GLY A 495 24.19 32.14 -69.22
C GLY A 495 23.96 33.48 -68.51
N GLY A 496 23.61 34.54 -69.24
CA GLY A 496 23.30 35.85 -68.68
C GLY A 496 22.03 35.85 -67.82
N VAL A 497 20.96 35.21 -68.29
CA VAL A 497 19.72 35.04 -67.52
C VAL A 497 19.96 34.17 -66.28
N ALA A 498 20.71 33.08 -66.41
CA ALA A 498 21.07 32.22 -65.28
C ALA A 498 21.91 32.99 -64.25
N PHE A 499 22.95 33.72 -64.68
CA PHE A 499 23.78 34.54 -63.80
C PHE A 499 22.96 35.61 -63.07
N TRP A 500 22.07 36.30 -63.79
CA TRP A 500 21.18 37.29 -63.19
C TRP A 500 20.21 36.66 -62.19
N TRP A 501 19.66 35.48 -62.48
CA TRP A 501 18.81 34.73 -61.56
C TRP A 501 19.56 34.29 -60.29
N PHE A 502 20.74 33.69 -60.43
CA PHE A 502 21.56 33.25 -59.30
C PHE A 502 22.03 34.44 -58.45
N ALA A 503 22.52 35.52 -59.06
CA ALA A 503 22.93 36.73 -58.35
C ALA A 503 21.76 37.40 -57.60
N SER A 504 20.55 37.36 -58.19
CA SER A 504 19.34 37.90 -57.54
C SER A 504 18.89 37.03 -56.36
N VAL A 505 19.03 35.70 -56.45
CA VAL A 505 18.73 34.77 -55.35
C VAL A 505 19.74 34.93 -54.20
N ASP A 506 21.03 35.06 -54.51
CA ASP A 506 22.07 35.23 -53.49
C ASP A 506 21.96 36.59 -52.78
N LYS A 507 21.57 37.66 -53.50
CA LYS A 507 21.29 38.96 -52.88
C LYS A 507 20.10 38.90 -51.93
N LYS A 508 19.02 38.17 -52.27
CA LYS A 508 17.87 37.96 -51.38
C LYS A 508 18.23 37.17 -50.13
N ARG A 509 19.05 36.11 -50.27
CA ARG A 509 19.55 35.31 -49.14
C ARG A 509 20.46 36.10 -48.19
N GLY A 510 21.29 36.99 -48.72
CA GLY A 510 22.14 37.86 -47.90
C GLY A 510 21.34 38.82 -47.02
N VAL A 511 20.23 39.36 -47.53
CA VAL A 511 19.33 40.23 -46.76
C VAL A 511 18.58 39.45 -45.68
N GLU A 512 18.10 38.23 -45.98
CA GLU A 512 17.47 37.36 -44.98
C GLU A 512 18.44 36.97 -43.84
N TRP A 513 19.71 36.67 -44.16
CA TRP A 513 20.72 36.33 -43.14
C TRP A 513 21.05 37.51 -42.22
N GLN A 514 21.08 38.73 -42.77
CA GLN A 514 21.25 39.94 -41.98
C GLN A 514 20.04 40.20 -41.06
N LEU A 515 18.82 39.93 -41.54
CA LEU A 515 17.60 40.06 -40.74
C LEU A 515 17.56 39.03 -39.59
N VAL A 516 17.93 37.78 -39.85
CA VAL A 516 17.98 36.72 -38.84
C VAL A 516 19.05 37.01 -37.77
N ASN A 517 20.21 37.54 -38.17
CA ASN A 517 21.24 37.97 -37.21
C ASN A 517 20.80 39.17 -36.37
N ALA A 518 20.07 40.12 -36.95
CA ALA A 518 19.53 41.26 -36.21
C ALA A 518 18.51 40.80 -35.15
N ILE A 519 17.61 39.89 -35.52
CA ILE A 519 16.63 39.31 -34.59
C ILE A 519 17.32 38.48 -33.49
N ARG A 520 18.37 37.72 -33.83
CA ARG A 520 19.15 36.95 -32.85
C ARG A 520 19.90 37.85 -31.86
N ALA A 521 20.36 39.01 -32.31
CA ALA A 521 21.00 40.01 -31.46
C ALA A 521 20.00 40.70 -30.51
N GLU A 522 18.74 40.90 -30.95
CA GLU A 522 17.66 41.41 -30.10
C GLU A 522 17.20 40.40 -29.04
N ILE A 523 17.07 39.11 -29.39
CA ILE A 523 16.64 38.07 -28.45
C ILE A 523 17.74 37.69 -27.44
N GLY A 524 19.01 37.88 -27.78
CA GLY A 524 20.15 37.62 -26.88
C GLY A 524 20.36 38.65 -25.77
N HIS A 525 19.53 39.70 -25.72
CA HIS A 525 19.62 40.79 -24.73
C HIS A 525 18.41 40.92 -23.79
N SER A 526 17.46 39.97 -23.80
CA SER A 526 16.44 39.80 -22.74
C SER A 526 16.75 38.59 -21.88
#